data_AF-E1NRY7-F1
#
_entry.id   AF-E1NRY7-F1
#
_cell.length_a   1.000
_cell.length_b   1.000
_cell.length_c   1.000
_cell.angle_alpha   90.00
_cell.angle_beta   90.00
_cell.angle_gamma   90.00
#
_symmetry.space_group_name_H-M   'P 1'
#
loop_
_entity.id
_entity.type
_entity.pdbx_description
1 polymer ?
#
loop_
_entity_poly.entity_id
_entity_poly.type
_entity_poly.pdbx_seq_one_letter_code
_entity_poly.pdbx_strand_id
1 'polypeptide(L)'
;MFLQKSIFLHPTLELSDQSSWYYIGEILNELGKRLRSKGYDGYNLLSANGVAAGQSVKHFHFHVIPRKKNDGINAWPNFETKPNNTSDFFEKVKF
;
A
#
# COMPACT_ATOMS: atom_id res chain seq x y z
N MET A 1 7.13 -24.48 5.07
CA MET A 1 8.29 -24.10 5.92
C MET A 1 9.13 -22.95 5.35
N PHE A 2 9.19 -22.71 4.03
CA PHE A 2 9.95 -21.59 3.43
C PHE A 2 9.25 -20.22 3.48
N LEU A 3 7.93 -20.16 3.27
CA LEU A 3 7.14 -18.92 3.34
C LEU A 3 7.20 -18.23 4.71
N GLN A 4 7.15 -19.03 5.78
CA GLN A 4 7.20 -18.53 7.15
C GLN A 4 8.52 -17.82 7.48
N LYS A 5 9.66 -18.25 6.92
CA LYS A 5 10.96 -17.58 7.14
C LYS A 5 11.07 -16.24 6.41
N SER A 6 10.42 -16.10 5.25
CA SER A 6 10.43 -14.86 4.45
C SER A 6 9.66 -13.73 5.12
N ILE A 7 8.51 -14.05 5.75
CA ILE A 7 7.63 -13.07 6.43
C ILE A 7 8.37 -12.36 7.58
N PHE A 8 9.25 -13.06 8.31
CA PHE A 8 10.05 -12.42 9.37
C PHE A 8 11.22 -11.58 8.86
N LEU A 9 11.64 -11.77 7.61
CA LEU A 9 12.70 -10.96 6.98
C LEU A 9 12.15 -9.69 6.34
N HIS A 10 10.90 -9.67 5.88
CA HIS A 10 10.22 -8.50 5.34
C HIS A 10 8.80 -8.46 5.90
N PRO A 11 8.61 -7.87 7.09
CA PRO A 11 7.31 -7.72 7.70
C PRO A 11 6.33 -7.00 6.76
N THR A 12 5.17 -7.60 6.59
CA THR A 12 4.08 -7.18 5.71
C THR A 12 2.81 -6.91 6.53
N LEU A 13 1.80 -6.37 5.87
CA LEU A 13 0.56 -5.89 6.48
C LEU A 13 -0.15 -6.93 7.36
N GLU A 14 -0.06 -8.22 7.03
CA GLU A 14 -0.73 -9.31 7.74
C GLU A 14 -0.16 -9.59 9.15
N LEU A 15 0.95 -8.96 9.53
CA LEU A 15 1.53 -9.08 10.86
C LEU A 15 0.94 -8.09 11.88
N SER A 16 0.23 -7.06 11.42
CA SER A 16 -0.41 -6.08 12.31
C SER A 16 -1.72 -6.63 12.88
N ASP A 17 -1.88 -6.49 14.20
CA ASP A 17 -3.13 -6.85 14.87
C ASP A 17 -4.27 -5.83 14.58
N GLN A 18 -5.49 -6.19 14.97
CA GLN A 18 -6.68 -5.36 14.73
C GLN A 18 -6.59 -3.96 15.36
N SER A 19 -6.02 -3.82 16.56
CA SER A 19 -5.87 -2.53 17.22
C SER A 19 -4.84 -1.66 16.51
N SER A 20 -3.71 -2.26 16.08
CA SER A 20 -2.71 -1.59 15.25
C SER A 20 -3.32 -1.06 13.96
N TRP A 21 -4.15 -1.87 13.28
CA TRP A 21 -4.86 -1.45 12.08
C TRP A 21 -5.84 -0.30 12.30
N TYR A 22 -6.58 -0.33 13.41
CA TYR A 22 -7.46 0.78 13.79
C TYR A 22 -6.67 2.08 13.93
N TYR A 23 -5.56 2.06 14.68
CA TYR A 23 -4.72 3.26 14.86
C TYR A 23 -4.06 3.73 13.57
N ILE A 24 -3.60 2.82 12.71
CA ILE A 24 -3.08 3.16 11.38
C ILE A 24 -4.15 3.88 10.55
N GLY A 25 -5.39 3.37 10.54
CA GLY A 25 -6.51 3.99 9.85
C GLY A 25 -6.78 5.41 10.34
N GLU A 26 -6.83 5.61 11.65
CA GLU A 26 -6.99 6.93 12.27
C GLU A 26 -5.87 7.90 11.88
N ILE A 27 -4.61 7.45 11.93
CA ILE A 27 -3.44 8.25 11.54
C ILE A 27 -3.51 8.64 10.06
N LEU A 28 -3.82 7.69 9.16
CA LEU A 28 -3.89 7.95 7.72
C LEU A 28 -5.04 8.91 7.38
N ASN A 29 -6.17 8.80 8.09
CA ASN A 29 -7.30 9.72 7.96
C ASN A 29 -6.91 11.16 8.37
N GLU A 30 -6.32 11.32 9.55
CA GLU A 30 -5.86 12.63 10.03
C GLU A 30 -4.76 13.22 9.16
N LEU A 31 -3.83 12.40 8.66
CA LEU A 31 -2.82 12.82 7.71
C LEU A 31 -3.46 13.36 6.43
N GLY A 32 -4.46 12.66 5.89
CA GLY A 32 -5.19 13.10 4.70
C GLY A 32 -5.86 14.47 4.90
N LYS A 33 -6.54 14.68 6.03
CA LYS A 33 -7.13 15.99 6.39
C LYS A 33 -6.07 17.09 6.47
N ARG A 34 -4.93 16.81 7.10
CA ARG A 34 -3.82 17.76 7.24
C ARG A 34 -3.18 18.11 5.91
N LEU A 35 -3.00 17.15 5.00
CA LEU A 35 -2.47 17.43 3.67
C LEU A 35 -3.41 18.35 2.89
N ARG A 36 -4.72 18.10 2.95
CA ARG A 36 -5.72 18.98 2.31
C ARG A 36 -5.70 20.39 2.90
N SER A 37 -5.62 20.53 4.23
CA SER A 37 -5.56 21.86 4.86
C SER A 37 -4.28 22.64 4.55
N LYS A 38 -3.22 21.94 4.10
CA LYS A 38 -1.97 22.55 3.62
C LYS A 38 -1.97 22.85 2.11
N GLY A 39 -3.11 22.69 1.43
CA GLY A 39 -3.28 23.07 0.03
C GLY A 39 -2.76 22.03 -0.98
N TYR A 40 -2.69 20.76 -0.57
CA TYR A 40 -2.53 19.64 -1.51
C TYR A 40 -3.90 19.19 -2.03
N ASP A 41 -3.98 18.93 -3.34
CA ASP A 41 -5.23 18.52 -4.01
C ASP A 41 -5.58 17.04 -3.73
N GLY A 42 -4.55 16.24 -3.43
CA GLY A 42 -4.69 14.84 -3.07
C GLY A 42 -3.39 14.29 -2.48
N TYR A 43 -3.36 12.97 -2.32
CA TYR A 43 -2.17 12.24 -1.90
C TYR A 43 -2.28 10.79 -2.36
N ASN A 44 -1.14 10.15 -2.65
CA ASN A 44 -1.08 8.71 -2.82
C ASN A 44 -0.63 8.07 -1.51
N LEU A 45 -1.30 6.98 -1.14
CA LEU A 45 -0.86 6.05 -0.09
C LEU A 45 -0.45 4.75 -0.78
N LEU A 46 0.81 4.36 -0.61
CA LEU A 46 1.36 3.15 -1.25
C LEU A 46 2.00 2.28 -0.18
N SER A 47 1.84 0.96 -0.31
CA SER A 47 2.56 -0.01 0.51
C SER A 47 2.94 -1.20 -0.37
N ALA A 48 4.24 -1.49 -0.41
CA ALA A 48 4.74 -2.71 -1.02
C ALA A 48 4.82 -3.79 0.06
N ASN A 49 4.16 -4.92 -0.16
CA ASN A 49 4.10 -6.02 0.78
C ASN A 49 4.83 -7.22 0.19
N GLY A 50 6.07 -7.42 0.61
CA GLY A 50 6.99 -8.43 0.12
C GLY A 50 7.95 -7.91 -0.96
N VAL A 51 9.11 -8.57 -1.07
CA VAL A 51 10.19 -8.19 -2.00
C VAL A 51 9.70 -8.16 -3.46
N ALA A 52 8.86 -9.12 -3.86
CA ALA A 52 8.29 -9.18 -5.20
C ALA A 52 7.37 -7.99 -5.54
N ALA A 53 6.77 -7.36 -4.52
CA ALA A 53 5.99 -6.14 -4.67
C ALA A 53 6.84 -4.86 -4.62
N GLY A 54 8.17 -4.99 -4.49
CA GLY A 54 9.11 -3.86 -4.41
C GLY A 54 9.44 -3.39 -2.99
N GLN A 55 9.09 -4.15 -1.94
CA GLN A 55 9.45 -3.79 -0.57
C GLN A 55 10.98 -3.91 -0.37
N SER A 56 11.66 -2.78 -0.26
CA SER A 56 13.12 -2.71 -0.11
C SER A 56 13.57 -2.69 1.35
N VAL A 57 12.74 -2.16 2.26
CA VAL A 57 13.04 -2.07 3.69
C VAL A 57 12.28 -3.14 4.47
N LYS A 58 12.98 -3.79 5.40
CA LYS A 58 12.52 -4.91 6.22
C LYS A 58 11.61 -4.50 7.38
N HIS A 59 10.65 -3.61 7.11
CA HIS A 59 9.54 -3.30 8.01
C HIS A 59 8.33 -2.92 7.18
N PHE A 60 7.13 -3.17 7.72
CA PHE A 60 5.90 -2.67 7.14
C PHE A 60 5.89 -1.12 7.21
N HIS A 61 5.51 -0.48 6.10
CA HIS A 61 5.39 0.97 6.02
C HIS A 61 4.45 1.40 4.90
N PHE A 62 4.05 2.66 4.99
CA PHE A 62 3.35 3.38 3.94
C PHE A 62 4.24 4.49 3.39
N HIS A 63 4.27 4.63 2.07
CA HIS A 63 4.67 5.87 1.43
C HIS A 63 3.46 6.80 1.37
N VAL A 64 3.70 8.07 1.68
CA VAL A 64 2.71 9.13 1.53
C VAL A 64 3.30 10.15 0.59
N ILE A 65 2.65 10.36 -0.55
CA ILE A 65 3.11 11.28 -1.58
C ILE A 65 2.03 12.35 -1.73
N PRO A 66 2.20 13.55 -1.13
CA PRO A 66 1.29 14.67 -1.33
C PRO A 66 1.27 15.08 -2.80
N ARG A 67 0.08 15.38 -3.34
CA ARG A 67 -0.12 15.64 -4.77
C ARG A 67 -0.71 17.02 -5.00
N LYS A 68 -0.31 17.63 -6.12
CA LYS A 68 -0.98 18.80 -6.68
C LYS A 68 -1.45 18.49 -8.09
N LYS A 69 -2.49 19.17 -8.54
CA LYS A 69 -2.95 19.09 -9.92
C LYS A 69 -1.78 19.47 -10.84
N ASN A 70 -1.55 18.63 -11.86
CA ASN A 70 -0.49 18.81 -12.85
C ASN A 70 0.94 18.83 -12.27
N ASP A 71 1.22 18.12 -11.18
CA ASP A 71 2.58 18.01 -10.60
C ASP A 71 3.55 17.11 -11.40
N GLY A 72 3.12 16.58 -12.55
CA GLY A 72 3.94 15.75 -13.43
C GLY A 72 4.20 14.32 -12.95
N ILE A 73 3.59 13.90 -11.84
CA ILE A 73 3.79 12.55 -11.28
C ILE A 73 2.65 11.63 -11.72
N ASN A 74 2.97 10.51 -12.37
CA ASN A 74 2.03 9.40 -12.54
C ASN A 74 2.39 8.26 -11.56
N ALA A 75 1.75 8.26 -10.40
CA ALA A 75 1.94 7.22 -9.38
C ALA A 75 1.06 5.97 -9.60
N TRP A 76 0.24 5.95 -10.66
CA TRP A 76 -0.59 4.80 -10.97
C TRP A 76 0.21 3.75 -11.74
N PRO A 77 0.11 2.45 -11.41
CA PRO A 77 0.83 1.43 -12.16
C PRO A 77 0.34 1.37 -13.62
N ASN A 78 1.28 1.27 -14.55
CA ASN A 78 0.97 1.03 -15.96
C ASN A 78 0.90 -0.48 -16.21
N PHE A 79 -0.30 -1.03 -16.31
CA PHE A 79 -0.53 -2.44 -16.59
C PHE A 79 -0.68 -2.67 -18.10
N GLU A 80 0.40 -2.51 -18.86
CA GLU A 80 0.39 -2.76 -20.32
C GLU A 80 0.08 -4.23 -20.65
N THR A 81 0.34 -5.14 -19.71
CA THR A 81 -0.02 -6.55 -19.80
C THR A 81 -1.24 -6.84 -18.94
N LYS A 82 -2.41 -7.02 -19.56
CA LYS A 82 -3.61 -7.50 -18.87
C LYS A 82 -3.36 -8.90 -18.30
N PRO A 83 -3.60 -9.16 -17.01
CA PRO A 83 -3.79 -10.53 -16.56
C PRO A 83 -5.06 -11.05 -17.25
N ASN A 84 -4.94 -12.15 -17.98
CA ASN A 84 -6.00 -12.66 -18.85
C ASN A 84 -7.26 -13.18 -18.12
N ASN A 85 -7.38 -13.05 -16.79
CA ASN A 85 -8.63 -13.36 -16.10
C ASN A 85 -8.68 -12.78 -14.68
N THR A 86 -9.19 -11.57 -14.51
CA THR A 86 -9.45 -10.97 -13.19
C THR A 86 -10.46 -11.80 -12.37
N SER A 87 -11.40 -12.48 -13.03
CA SER A 87 -12.41 -13.32 -12.37
C SER A 87 -11.77 -14.56 -11.72
N ASP A 88 -10.88 -15.25 -12.42
CA ASP A 88 -10.17 -16.43 -11.88
C ASP A 88 -9.31 -16.06 -10.67
N PHE A 89 -8.68 -14.88 -10.69
CA PHE A 89 -7.92 -14.42 -9.54
C PHE A 89 -8.83 -14.18 -8.34
N PHE A 90 -9.93 -13.44 -8.54
CA PHE A 90 -10.90 -13.16 -7.48
C PHE A 90 -11.45 -14.45 -6.85
N GLU A 91 -11.84 -15.43 -7.67
CA GLU A 91 -12.33 -16.73 -7.21
C GLU A 91 -11.31 -17.49 -6.35
N LYS A 92 -10.00 -17.30 -6.61
CA LYS A 92 -8.92 -17.93 -5.82
C LYS A 92 -8.64 -17.25 -4.49
N VAL A 93 -9.04 -15.98 -4.30
CA VAL A 93 -8.66 -15.18 -3.12
C VAL A 93 -9.85 -14.66 -2.29
N LYS A 94 -11.09 -14.95 -2.70
CA LYS A 94 -12.28 -14.60 -1.92
C LYS A 94 -12.28 -15.30 -0.55
N PHE A 95 -12.80 -14.61 0.46
CA PHE A 95 -12.99 -15.11 1.83
C PHE A 95 -14.41 -15.58 2.05
#